data_AF-A0A2E8YMW7-F1
#
_entry.id   AF-A0A2E8YMW7-F1
#
_cell.length_a   1.000
_cell.length_b   1.000
_cell.length_c   1.000
_cell.angle_alpha   90.00
_cell.angle_beta   90.00
_cell.angle_gamma   90.00
#
_symmetry.space_group_name_H-M   'P 1'
#
loop_
_entity.id
_entity.type
_entity.pdbx_description
1 polymer ?
#
loop_
_entity_poly.entity_id
_entity_poly.type
_entity_poly.pdbx_seq_one_letter_code
_entity_poly.pdbx_strand_id
1 'polypeptide(L)' 'MIIQCPACNTSFSVSKDKFGTKNRKVKCSKCYFVWTVNPLGKAIEVPPLYESIESQGGIIKENKEE' A
#
# COMPACT_ATOMS: atom_id res chain seq x y z
N MET A 1 16.58 -9.69 -3.57
CA MET A 1 15.56 -9.85 -2.52
C MET A 1 14.20 -9.56 -3.13
N ILE A 2 13.12 -10.04 -2.50
CA ILE A 2 11.76 -9.79 -2.97
C ILE A 2 11.08 -8.85 -1.98
N ILE A 3 10.47 -7.79 -2.49
CA ILE A 3 9.62 -6.89 -1.71
C ILE A 3 8.20 -6.95 -2.25
N GLN A 4 7.21 -6.85 -1.37
CA GLN A 4 5.79 -6.90 -1.74
C GLN A 4 5.15 -5.54 -1.48
N CYS A 5 4.38 -5.05 -2.45
CA CYS A 5 3.57 -3.85 -2.27
C CYS A 5 2.40 -4.15 -1.31
N PRO A 6 2.23 -3.39 -0.21
CA PRO A 6 1.14 -3.62 0.74
C PRO A 6 -0.24 -3.22 0.21
N ALA A 7 -0.31 -2.41 -0.85
CA ALA A 7 -1.57 -1.90 -1.41
C ALA A 7 -2.17 -2.79 -2.51
N CYS A 8 -1.35 -3.51 -3.28
CA CYS A 8 -1.81 -4.31 -4.43
C CYS A 8 -1.22 -5.73 -4.46
N ASN A 9 -0.51 -6.13 -3.41
CA ASN A 9 0.16 -7.43 -3.27
C ASN A 9 1.12 -7.82 -4.41
N THR A 10 1.56 -6.87 -5.24
CA THR A 10 2.55 -7.16 -6.30
C THR A 10 3.93 -7.39 -5.71
N SER A 11 4.60 -8.46 -6.14
CA SER A 11 5.97 -8.80 -5.77
C SER A 11 6.99 -8.22 -6.75
N PHE A 12 8.06 -7.63 -6.21
CA PHE A 12 9.15 -7.04 -6.99
C PHE A 12 10.49 -7.65 -6.61
N SER A 13 11.25 -8.10 -7.60
CA SER A 13 12.63 -8.55 -7.42
C SER A 13 13.56 -7.34 -7.48
N VAL A 14 14.33 -7.12 -6.41
CA VAL A 14 15.26 -5.97 -6.28
C VAL A 14 16.63 -6.41 -5.77
N SER A 15 17.68 -5.72 -6.20
CA SER A 15 19.07 -6.02 -5.79
C SER A 15 19.33 -5.58 -4.34
N LYS A 16 19.84 -6.47 -3.50
CA LYS A 16 20.19 -6.17 -2.09
C LYS A 16 21.24 -5.05 -1.99
N ASP A 17 22.24 -5.06 -2.86
CA ASP A 17 23.28 -4.02 -2.95
C ASP A 17 22.74 -2.60 -3.11
N LYS A 18 21.62 -2.43 -3.82
CA LYS A 18 21.02 -1.11 -4.05
C LYS A 18 20.17 -0.64 -2.86
N PHE A 19 19.70 -1.57 -2.03
CA PHE A 19 18.91 -1.27 -0.83
C PHE A 19 19.79 -0.98 0.40
N GLY A 20 21.00 -1.55 0.45
CA GLY A 20 21.95 -1.29 1.53
C GLY A 20 21.39 -1.65 2.91
N THR A 21 21.89 -0.98 3.96
CA THR A 21 21.52 -1.22 5.37
C THR A 21 20.52 -0.20 5.92
N LYS A 22 20.04 0.73 5.09
CA LYS A 22 19.10 1.78 5.51
C LYS A 22 17.70 1.50 5.00
N ASN A 23 16.71 2.05 5.71
CA ASN A 23 15.34 2.09 5.26
C ASN A 23 15.26 2.88 3.94
N ARG A 24 14.47 2.39 2.98
CA ARG A 24 14.35 2.99 1.65
C ARG A 24 12.89 3.26 1.33
N LYS A 25 12.61 4.48 0.88
CA LYS A 25 11.32 4.84 0.29
C LYS A 25 11.26 4.30 -1.14
N VAL A 26 10.20 3.57 -1.46
CA VAL A 26 9.98 2.92 -2.76
C VAL A 26 8.58 3.25 -3.28
N LYS A 27 8.40 3.16 -4.60
CA LYS A 27 7.14 3.42 -5.29
C LYS A 27 6.74 2.20 -6.13
N CYS A 28 5.50 1.77 -6.00
CA CYS A 28 4.94 0.66 -6.77
C CYS A 28 4.83 1.07 -8.25
N SER A 29 5.30 0.26 -9.19
CA SER A 29 5.09 0.52 -10.62
C SER A 29 3.69 0.15 -11.10
N LYS A 30 2.90 -0.60 -10.30
CA LYS A 30 1.54 -1.02 -10.64
C LYS A 30 0.47 -0.05 -10.13
N CYS A 31 0.43 0.18 -8.83
CA CYS A 31 -0.59 1.03 -8.19
C CYS A 31 -0.05 2.40 -7.76
N TYR A 32 1.21 2.73 -8.06
CA TYR A 32 1.86 3.99 -7.69
C TYR A 32 1.95 4.28 -6.18
N PHE A 33 1.56 3.33 -5.32
CA PHE A 33 1.66 3.42 -3.87
C PHE A 33 3.11 3.58 -3.42
N VAL A 34 3.35 4.46 -2.44
CA VAL A 34 4.68 4.78 -1.94
C VAL A 34 4.78 4.34 -0.49
N TRP A 35 5.79 3.53 -0.16
CA TRP A 35 6.00 3.02 1.20
C TRP A 35 7.49 2.95 1.55
N THR A 36 7.79 2.83 2.85
CA THR A 36 9.15 2.58 3.32
C THR A 36 9.36 1.09 3.56
N VAL A 37 10.44 0.56 2.99
CA VAL A 37 10.88 -0.83 3.17
C VAL A 37 12.22 -0.87 3.91
N ASN A 38 12.37 -1.83 4.81
CA ASN A 38 13.60 -2.04 5.56
C ASN A 38 14.61 -2.91 4.76
N PRO A 39 15.87 -3.03 5.22
CA PRO A 39 16.89 -3.87 4.56
C PRO A 39 16.55 -5.36 4.46
N LEU A 40 15.60 -5.84 5.27
CA LEU A 40 15.11 -7.21 5.23
C LEU A 40 13.97 -7.42 4.21
N GLY A 41 13.55 -6.36 3.52
CA GLY A 41 12.47 -6.40 2.53
C GLY A 41 11.05 -6.28 3.11
N LYS A 42 10.91 -5.96 4.40
CA LYS A 42 9.60 -5.75 5.06
C LYS A 42 9.18 -4.29 5.01
N ALA A 43 7.90 -4.04 4.74
CA ALA A 43 7.31 -2.72 4.86
C ALA A 43 7.25 -2.30 6.34
N ILE A 44 7.67 -1.07 6.66
CA ILE A 44 7.73 -0.57 8.04
C ILE A 44 6.92 0.72 8.24
N GLU A 45 6.76 1.53 7.21
CA GLU A 45 5.95 2.75 7.28
C GLU A 45 5.03 2.78 6.06
N VAL A 46 3.77 2.49 6.31
CA VAL A 46 2.66 2.58 5.36
C VAL A 46 1.89 3.83 5.78
N PRO A 47 1.91 4.92 5.00
CA PRO A 47 1.17 6.12 5.38
C PRO A 47 -0.32 5.79 5.53
N PRO A 48 -0.99 6.26 6.59
CA PRO A 48 -2.37 5.89 6.92
C PRO A 48 -3.44 6.43 5.95
N LEU A 49 -3.08 6.96 4.78
CA LEU A 49 -4.00 7.62 3.85
C LEU A 49 -4.84 6.66 2.97
N TYR A 50 -5.07 5.43 3.44
CA TYR A 50 -6.14 4.59 2.91
C TYR A 50 -7.05 4.23 4.09
N GLU A 51 -7.95 5.15 4.42
CA GLU A 51 -9.19 4.77 5.09
C GLU A 51 -10.01 3.95 4.09
N SER A 52 -10.42 2.76 4.50
CA SER A 52 -11.34 1.92 3.75
C SER A 52 -12.58 2.73 3.37
N ILE A 53 -13.04 2.56 2.13
CA ILE A 53 -14.17 3.28 1.51
C ILE A 53 -15.50 3.05 2.27
N GLU A 54 -15.53 2.16 3.28
CA GLU A 54 -16.69 1.87 4.15
C GLU A 54 -17.22 3.09 4.93
N SER A 55 -16.54 4.24 4.88
CA SER A 55 -17.03 5.50 5.44
C SER A 55 -17.73 6.44 4.43
N GLN A 56 -17.82 6.07 3.14
CA GLN A 56 -18.57 6.85 2.16
C GLN A 56 -20.05 6.42 2.14
N GLY A 57 -20.90 7.29 2.66
CA GLY A 57 -22.33 7.08 2.85
C GLY A 57 -23.06 6.59 1.59
N GLY A 58 -23.90 5.58 1.79
CA GLY A 58 -24.75 5.01 0.76
C GLY A 58 -25.80 4.07 1.33
N ILE A 59 -26.62 4.54 2.28
CA ILE A 59 -27.97 3.96 2.46
C ILE A 59 -28.93 4.90 1.74
N ILE A 60 -29.28 4.51 0.52
CA ILE A 60 -30.42 5.04 -0.21
C ILE A 60 -31.65 4.75 0.68
N LYS A 61 -32.18 5.77 1.34
CA LYS A 61 -33.54 5.70 1.90
C LYS A 61 -34.48 5.91 0.73
N GLU A 62 -34.88 4.81 0.08
CA GLU A 62 -35.97 4.82 -0.87
C GLU A 62 -37.26 5.17 -0.10
N ASN A 63 -37.95 6.19 -0.60
CA ASN A 63 -39.17 6.72 0.00
C ASN A 63 -40.37 5.79 -0.30
N LYS A 64 -41.13 5.49 0.75
CA LYS A 64 -42.58 5.76 0.87
C LYS A 64 -43.54 5.15 -0.18
N GLU A 65 -44.26 4.11 0.22
CA GLU A 65 -45.62 3.74 -0.27
C GLU A 65 -46.39 3.22 0.97
N GLU A 66 -47.32 4.02 1.50
CA GLU A 66 -48.80 3.96 1.37
C GLU A 66 -49.46 2.87 2.23
#